data_AF-A0A836YYL7-F1
#
_entry.id   AF-A0A836YYL7-F1
#
_cell.length_a   1.000
_cell.length_b   1.000
_cell.length_c   1.000
_cell.angle_alpha   90.00
_cell.angle_beta   90.00
_cell.angle_gamma   90.00
#
_symmetry.space_group_name_H-M   'P 1'
#
loop_
_entity.id
_entity.type
_entity.pdbx_description
1 polymer ?
#
loop_
_entity_poly.entity_id
_entity_poly.type
_entity_poly.pdbx_seq_one_letter_code
_entity_poly.pdbx_strand_id
1 'polypeptide(L)'
;MNQNQLMAFFKYKKRIEDMTPVELIQRGWPFNIFKNPTEETKLAAVKVDGCAIQYIENPTEEMKLLAIKENGYAIRYIKNPTEEMKQEADKQEDPLCFYKGK
;
A
#
# COMPACT_ATOMS: atom_id res chain seq x y z
N MET A 1 30.49 10.95 -17.29
CA MET A 1 29.35 10.14 -17.73
C MET A 1 29.49 9.89 -19.22
N ASN A 2 29.51 8.63 -19.68
CA ASN A 2 29.72 8.28 -21.10
C ASN A 2 28.38 8.12 -21.86
N GLN A 3 28.42 8.04 -23.20
CA GLN A 3 27.20 7.93 -24.02
C GLN A 3 26.36 6.69 -23.67
N ASN A 4 26.99 5.57 -23.29
CA ASN A 4 26.28 4.36 -22.88
C ASN A 4 25.54 4.55 -21.54
N GLN A 5 26.17 5.21 -20.57
CA GLN A 5 25.57 5.56 -19.28
C GLN A 5 24.41 6.56 -19.47
N LEU A 6 24.58 7.54 -20.35
CA LEU A 6 23.55 8.52 -20.68
C LEU A 6 22.34 7.87 -21.36
N MET A 7 22.57 6.97 -22.31
CA MET A 7 21.50 6.22 -22.97
C MET A 7 20.78 5.27 -22.01
N ALA A 8 21.50 4.62 -21.09
CA ALA A 8 20.90 3.80 -20.05
C ALA A 8 20.02 4.63 -19.12
N PHE A 9 20.47 5.81 -18.70
CA PHE A 9 19.70 6.73 -17.87
C PHE A 9 18.44 7.23 -18.60
N PHE A 10 18.55 7.69 -19.85
CA PHE A 10 17.39 8.14 -20.61
C PHE A 10 16.40 7.02 -20.89
N LYS A 11 16.89 5.81 -21.23
CA LYS A 11 16.05 4.63 -21.40
C LYS A 11 15.31 4.28 -20.10
N TYR A 12 16.00 4.34 -18.97
CA TYR A 12 15.41 4.08 -17.66
C TYR A 12 14.37 5.14 -17.27
N LYS A 13 14.69 6.43 -17.46
CA LYS A 13 13.78 7.54 -17.18
C LYS A 13 12.51 7.46 -18.05
N LYS A 14 12.66 7.27 -19.36
CA LYS A 14 11.53 7.09 -20.29
C LYS A 14 10.64 5.91 -19.88
N ARG A 15 11.25 4.79 -19.47
CA ARG A 15 10.51 3.61 -19.00
C ARG A 15 9.65 3.88 -17.76
N ILE A 16 10.07 4.79 -16.88
CA ILE A 16 9.30 5.15 -15.67
C ILE A 16 8.12 6.05 -16.05
N GLU A 17 8.31 6.96 -17.00
CA GLU A 17 7.25 7.87 -17.48
C GLU A 17 6.09 7.11 -18.16
N ASP A 18 6.37 5.94 -18.73
CA ASP A 18 5.37 5.07 -19.37
C ASP A 18 4.65 4.11 -18.38
N MET A 19 5.09 4.00 -17.12
CA MET A 19 4.49 3.07 -16.15
C MET A 19 3.20 3.62 -15.54
N THR A 20 2.27 2.72 -15.27
CA THR A 20 1.05 3.06 -14.55
C THR A 20 1.33 3.24 -13.04
N PRO A 21 0.54 4.07 -12.33
CA PRO A 21 0.66 4.20 -10.87
C PRO A 21 0.60 2.87 -10.12
N VAL A 22 -0.23 1.92 -10.57
CA VAL A 22 -0.36 0.58 -9.96
C VAL A 22 0.94 -0.21 -10.09
N GLU A 23 1.58 -0.19 -11.27
CA GLU A 23 2.88 -0.86 -11.48
C GLU A 23 3.99 -0.25 -10.63
N LEU A 24 3.97 1.08 -10.45
CA LEU A 24 4.92 1.77 -9.59
C LEU A 24 4.76 1.33 -8.12
N ILE A 25 3.52 1.27 -7.63
CA ILE A 25 3.19 0.76 -6.29
C ILE A 25 3.69 -0.67 -6.10
N GLN A 26 3.40 -1.57 -7.04
CA GLN A 26 3.86 -2.97 -6.98
C GLN A 26 5.39 -3.09 -6.98
N ARG A 27 6.09 -2.11 -7.55
CA ARG A 27 7.56 -2.02 -7.54
C ARG A 27 8.13 -1.41 -6.26
N GLY A 28 7.28 -1.07 -5.28
CA GLY A 28 7.68 -0.50 -4.01
C GLY A 28 7.87 1.02 -4.05
N TRP A 29 7.32 1.72 -5.04
CA TRP A 29 7.29 3.18 -4.99
C TRP A 29 6.30 3.66 -3.92
N PRO A 30 6.62 4.74 -3.20
CA PRO A 30 5.77 5.24 -2.14
C PRO A 30 4.48 5.86 -2.71
N PHE A 31 3.32 5.53 -2.12
CA PHE A 31 2.02 6.00 -2.59
C PHE A 31 1.82 7.53 -2.48
N ASN A 32 2.42 8.17 -1.47
CA ASN A 32 2.25 9.59 -1.20
C ASN A 32 2.78 10.55 -2.29
N ILE A 33 3.43 10.02 -3.35
CA ILE A 33 3.87 10.80 -4.52
C ILE A 33 2.74 11.08 -5.52
N PHE A 34 1.65 10.30 -5.48
CA PHE A 34 0.55 10.42 -6.43
C PHE A 34 -0.39 11.54 -6.00
N LYS A 35 -0.49 12.60 -6.82
CA LYS A 35 -1.34 13.76 -6.51
C LYS A 35 -2.85 13.45 -6.60
N ASN A 36 -3.25 12.67 -7.60
CA ASN A 36 -4.65 12.31 -7.86
C ASN A 36 -4.74 10.80 -8.18
N PRO A 37 -4.55 9.92 -7.19
CA PRO A 37 -4.59 8.48 -7.41
C PRO A 37 -6.01 8.02 -7.73
N THR A 38 -6.14 7.10 -8.69
CA THR A 38 -7.40 6.41 -8.97
C THR A 38 -7.77 5.48 -7.82
N GLU A 39 -9.04 5.07 -7.74
CA GLU A 39 -9.49 4.07 -6.76
C GLU A 39 -8.71 2.75 -6.86
N GLU A 40 -8.36 2.35 -8.08
CA GLU A 40 -7.50 1.19 -8.32
C GLU A 40 -6.10 1.37 -7.70
N THR A 41 -5.50 2.56 -7.86
CA THR A 41 -4.18 2.87 -7.29
C THR A 41 -4.23 2.89 -5.76
N LYS A 42 -5.28 3.47 -5.18
CA LYS A 42 -5.52 3.48 -3.73
C LYS A 42 -5.62 2.05 -3.19
N LEU A 43 -6.42 1.21 -3.85
CA LEU A 43 -6.60 -0.18 -3.45
C LEU A 43 -5.31 -0.99 -3.61
N ALA A 44 -4.57 -0.80 -4.69
CA ALA A 44 -3.27 -1.42 -4.89
C ALA A 44 -2.28 -1.01 -3.81
N ALA A 45 -2.26 0.26 -3.41
CA ALA A 45 -1.40 0.74 -2.33
C ALA A 45 -1.69 0.06 -1.00
N VAL A 46 -2.97 -0.03 -0.61
CA VAL A 46 -3.39 -0.71 0.63
C VAL A 46 -3.06 -2.21 0.61
N LYS A 47 -3.12 -2.86 -0.57
CA LYS A 47 -2.74 -4.27 -0.72
C LYS A 47 -1.24 -4.53 -0.57
N VAL A 48 -0.41 -3.55 -0.92
CA VAL A 48 1.05 -3.65 -0.85
C VAL A 48 1.58 -3.18 0.51
N ASP A 49 0.94 -2.17 1.09
CA ASP A 49 1.24 -1.63 2.41
C ASP A 49 -0.05 -1.13 3.05
N GLY A 50 -0.55 -1.85 4.05
CA GLY A 50 -1.75 -1.50 4.80
C GLY A 50 -1.63 -0.14 5.49
N CYS A 51 -0.40 0.30 5.83
CA CYS A 51 -0.18 1.64 6.38
C CYS A 51 -0.36 2.76 5.35
N ALA A 52 -0.43 2.45 4.05
CA ALA A 52 -0.71 3.44 3.01
C ALA A 52 -2.10 4.08 3.17
N ILE A 53 -3.01 3.45 3.91
CA ILE A 53 -4.35 4.00 4.20
C ILE A 53 -4.30 5.38 4.87
N GLN A 54 -3.21 5.71 5.58
CA GLN A 54 -3.01 7.03 6.18
C GLN A 54 -2.97 8.19 5.17
N TYR A 55 -2.65 7.88 3.90
CA TYR A 55 -2.56 8.84 2.80
C TYR A 55 -3.82 8.89 1.93
N ILE A 56 -4.81 8.03 2.21
CA ILE A 56 -6.06 7.98 1.47
C ILE A 56 -7.10 8.84 2.17
N GLU A 57 -7.60 9.85 1.46
CA GLU A 57 -8.72 10.64 1.94
C GLU A 57 -10.03 9.84 1.79
N ASN A 58 -10.82 9.78 2.86
CA ASN A 58 -12.11 9.08 2.94
C ASN A 58 -12.05 7.63 2.43
N PRO A 59 -11.21 6.75 3.03
CA PRO A 59 -11.14 5.35 2.60
C PRO A 59 -12.48 4.64 2.85
N THR A 60 -12.83 3.74 1.94
CA THR A 60 -14.02 2.90 2.09
C THR A 60 -13.85 1.91 3.25
N GLU A 61 -14.96 1.40 3.79
CA GLU A 61 -14.92 0.35 4.82
C GLU A 61 -14.16 -0.90 4.36
N GLU A 62 -14.28 -1.24 3.06
CA GLU A 62 -13.51 -2.32 2.44
C GLU A 62 -12.00 -2.05 2.49
N MET A 63 -11.57 -0.84 2.12
CA MET A 63 -10.14 -0.47 2.18
C MET A 63 -9.61 -0.49 3.62
N LYS A 64 -10.42 -0.04 4.59
CA LYS A 64 -10.06 -0.07 6.02
C LYS A 64 -9.84 -1.49 6.53
N LEU A 65 -10.78 -2.39 6.26
CA LEU A 65 -10.64 -3.80 6.64
C LEU A 65 -9.47 -4.47 5.91
N LEU A 66 -9.27 -4.15 4.63
CA LEU A 66 -8.16 -4.68 3.86
C LEU A 66 -6.81 -4.21 4.41
N ALA A 67 -6.70 -2.94 4.79
CA ALA A 67 -5.49 -2.38 5.41
C ALA A 67 -5.13 -3.10 6.70
N ILE A 68 -6.12 -3.36 7.56
CA ILE A 68 -5.92 -4.10 8.82
C ILE A 68 -5.52 -5.55 8.53
N LYS A 69 -6.14 -6.19 7.54
CA LYS A 69 -5.81 -7.57 7.14
C LYS A 69 -4.41 -7.70 6.56
N GLU A 70 -3.93 -6.68 5.86
CA GLU A 70 -2.54 -6.65 5.40
C GLU A 70 -1.59 -6.41 6.58
N ASN A 71 -1.91 -5.42 7.42
CA ASN A 71 -1.11 -5.06 8.58
C ASN A 71 -2.00 -4.55 9.72
N GLY A 72 -2.09 -5.32 10.80
CA GLY A 72 -2.92 -4.99 11.97
C GLY A 72 -2.65 -3.60 12.55
N TYR A 73 -1.41 -3.11 12.47
CA TYR A 73 -1.05 -1.76 12.93
C TYR A 73 -1.70 -0.64 12.12
N ALA A 74 -2.22 -0.91 10.91
CA ALA A 74 -2.90 0.07 10.08
C ALA A 74 -4.16 0.65 10.78
N ILE A 75 -4.72 -0.07 11.77
CA ILE A 75 -5.85 0.41 12.56
C ILE A 75 -5.62 1.79 13.19
N ARG A 76 -4.37 2.13 13.52
CA ARG A 76 -4.00 3.42 14.10
C ARG A 76 -4.29 4.62 13.19
N TYR A 77 -4.41 4.39 11.89
CA TYR A 77 -4.69 5.42 10.89
C TYR A 77 -6.18 5.51 10.53
N ILE A 78 -7.01 4.60 11.04
CA ILE A 78 -8.45 4.58 10.80
C ILE A 78 -9.16 5.39 11.88
N LYS A 79 -9.92 6.41 11.46
CA LYS A 79 -10.77 7.18 12.38
C LYS A 79 -12.00 6.37 12.77
N ASN A 80 -12.27 6.28 14.07
CA ASN A 80 -13.41 5.57 14.65
C ASN A 80 -13.54 4.12 14.14
N PRO A 81 -12.53 3.25 14.39
CA PRO A 81 -12.59 1.85 13.95
C PRO A 81 -13.75 1.12 14.64
N THR A 82 -14.42 0.25 13.90
CA THR A 82 -15.47 -0.61 14.44
C THR A 82 -14.89 -1.67 15.37
N GLU A 83 -15.73 -2.29 16.20
CA GLU A 83 -15.29 -3.41 17.04
C GLU A 83 -14.76 -4.59 16.21
N GLU A 84 -15.34 -4.83 15.03
CA GLU A 84 -14.84 -5.82 14.07
C GLU A 84 -13.40 -5.49 13.62
N MET A 85 -13.13 -4.22 13.29
CA MET A 85 -11.78 -3.77 12.91
C MET A 85 -10.76 -3.97 14.03
N LYS A 86 -11.12 -3.67 15.28
CA LYS A 86 -10.26 -3.88 16.45
C LYS A 86 -9.95 -5.34 16.66
N GLN A 87 -10.97 -6.20 16.62
CA GLN A 87 -10.80 -7.65 16.74
C GLN A 87 -9.91 -8.21 15.63
N GLU A 88 -10.04 -7.69 14.40
CA GLU A 88 -9.20 -8.13 13.29
C GLU A 88 -7.73 -7.72 13.46
N ALA A 89 -7.47 -6.52 13.99
CA ALA A 89 -6.11 -6.08 14.33
C ALA A 89 -5.51 -6.95 15.45
N ASP A 90 -6.27 -7.22 16.51
CA ASP A 90 -5.81 -8.02 17.66
C ASP A 90 -5.44 -9.46 17.26
N LYS A 91 -6.13 -10.05 16.27
CA LYS A 91 -5.79 -11.39 15.74
C LYS A 91 -4.39 -11.46 15.12
N GLN A 92 -3.89 -10.34 14.59
CA GLN A 92 -2.55 -10.30 14.00
C GLN A 92 -1.44 -10.14 15.04
N GLU A 93 -1.73 -9.48 16.16
CA GLU A 93 -0.79 -9.36 17.26
C GLU A 93 -0.64 -10.65 18.07
N ASP A 94 -1.60 -11.59 17.98
CA ASP A 94 -1.50 -12.90 18.62
C ASP A 94 -0.38 -13.76 17.99
N PRO A 95 0.74 -14.00 18.70
CA PRO A 95 1.83 -14.84 18.19
C PRO A 95 1.36 -16.27 17.92
N LEU A 96 0.29 -16.75 18.58
CA LEU A 96 -0.24 -18.11 18.43
C LEU A 96 -0.97 -18.32 17.10
N CYS A 97 -1.42 -17.27 16.40
CA CYS A 97 -2.07 -17.41 15.09
C CYS A 97 -1.06 -17.88 14.01
N PHE A 98 0.20 -17.47 14.12
CA PHE A 98 1.30 -17.95 13.25
C PHE A 98 1.59 -19.45 13.41
N TYR A 99 1.29 -20.04 14.57
CA TYR A 99 1.60 -21.44 14.87
C TYR A 99 0.45 -22.41 14.59
N LYS A 100 -0.77 -21.94 14.31
CA LYS A 100 -1.91 -22.80 13.99
C LYS A 100 -2.03 -23.20 12.51
N GLY A 101 -0.97 -23.05 11.73
CA GLY A 101 -0.98 -23.29 10.28
C GLY A 101 0.25 -23.98 9.69
N LYS A 102 0.97 -24.82 10.47
CA LYS A 102 1.96 -25.75 9.90
C LYS A 102 1.47 -27.19 10.00
#